data_AF-A0A969KDN8-F1
#
_entry.id   AF-A0A969KDN8-F1
#
_cell.length_a   1.000
_cell.length_b   1.000
_cell.length_c   1.000
_cell.angle_alpha   90.00
_cell.angle_beta   90.00
_cell.angle_gamma   90.00
#
_symmetry.space_group_name_H-M   'P 1'
#
loop_
_entity.id
_entity.type
_entity.pdbx_description
1 polymer ?
#
loop_
_entity_poly.entity_id
_entity_poly.type
_entity_poly.pdbx_seq_one_letter_code
_entity_poly.pdbx_strand_id
1 'polypeptide(L)'
;MDFERLYTSKQQESIVDPIEIFRYLPKPAGINDLYISQAEVLKTWFQNRDQRDTVIKLHTGGGKTLVGLLIAQSVLNETGEPVLYVSSNKQLVDQTLQKSQEYSISAVHYEEGFGDFHAVNSSIWVCNYHTW
;
A
#
# COMPACT_ATOMS: atom_id res chain seq x y z
N MET A 1 31.50 1.40 -6.75
CA MET A 1 30.78 0.15 -6.45
C MET A 1 29.37 0.34 -6.96
N ASP A 2 29.03 -0.40 -8.00
CA ASP A 2 27.80 -0.23 -8.79
C ASP A 2 26.58 -0.73 -8.01
N PHE A 3 25.63 0.18 -7.71
CA PHE A 3 24.32 -0.10 -7.11
C PHE A 3 23.31 -0.70 -8.10
N GLU A 4 23.66 -0.74 -9.39
CA GLU A 4 22.85 -1.23 -10.52
C GLU A 4 22.61 -2.76 -10.53
N ARG A 5 23.22 -3.51 -9.60
CA ARG A 5 23.09 -4.98 -9.55
C ARG A 5 22.01 -5.50 -8.60
N LEU A 6 21.29 -4.62 -7.90
CA LEU A 6 20.19 -5.01 -7.03
C LEU A 6 18.85 -5.16 -7.78
N TYR A 7 18.78 -4.74 -9.04
CA TYR A 7 17.58 -4.88 -9.89
C TYR A 7 17.58 -6.14 -10.77
N THR A 8 18.52 -7.07 -10.60
CA THR A 8 18.47 -8.37 -11.27
C THR A 8 17.59 -9.33 -10.47
N SER A 9 16.30 -9.30 -10.80
CA SER A 9 15.36 -10.43 -10.85
C SER A 9 15.86 -11.72 -10.16
N LYS A 10 15.71 -11.77 -8.84
CA LYS A 10 15.32 -13.00 -8.15
C LYS A 10 13.91 -12.75 -7.64
N GLN A 11 12.96 -13.54 -8.11
CA GLN A 11 11.68 -13.74 -7.41
C GLN A 11 12.02 -14.33 -6.04
N GLN A 12 12.42 -13.47 -5.11
CA GLN A 12 12.22 -13.72 -3.71
C GLN A 12 10.71 -13.67 -3.55
N GLU A 13 10.08 -14.76 -3.11
CA GLU A 13 8.65 -14.77 -2.81
C GLU A 13 8.36 -13.55 -1.94
N SER A 14 7.64 -12.60 -2.53
CA SER A 14 7.28 -11.35 -1.87
C SER A 14 6.42 -11.70 -0.66
N ILE A 15 6.64 -11.03 0.47
CA ILE A 15 5.79 -11.23 1.65
C ILE A 15 4.41 -10.70 1.29
N VAL A 16 3.40 -11.56 1.21
CA VAL A 16 2.04 -11.18 0.78
C VAL A 16 1.15 -10.83 1.98
N ASP A 17 1.31 -11.49 3.13
CA ASP A 17 0.50 -11.20 4.32
C ASP A 17 0.73 -9.76 4.82
N PRO A 18 -0.30 -8.89 4.87
CA PRO A 18 -0.14 -7.49 5.26
C PRO A 18 0.37 -7.29 6.69
N ILE A 19 0.11 -8.23 7.60
CA ILE A 19 0.64 -8.18 8.96
C ILE A 19 2.13 -8.48 8.95
N GLU A 20 2.58 -9.45 8.16
CA GLU A 20 4.01 -9.73 7.98
C GLU A 20 4.71 -8.58 7.26
N ILE A 21 4.12 -8.03 6.19
CA ILE A 21 4.62 -6.83 5.51
C ILE A 21 4.89 -5.73 6.55
N PHE A 22 3.89 -5.42 7.38
CA PHE A 22 4.06 -4.43 8.43
C PHE A 22 5.25 -4.78 9.33
N ARG A 23 5.39 -6.02 9.82
CA ARG A 23 6.50 -6.46 10.68
C ARG A 23 7.88 -6.25 10.07
N TYR A 24 8.04 -6.49 8.78
CA TYR A 24 9.31 -6.36 8.08
C TYR A 24 9.66 -4.91 7.69
N LEU A 25 8.66 -4.04 7.53
CA LEU A 25 8.88 -2.63 7.22
C LEU A 25 9.54 -1.89 8.40
N PRO A 26 10.47 -0.95 8.13
CA PRO A 26 10.99 -0.05 9.14
C PRO A 26 9.85 0.68 9.86
N LYS A 27 9.88 0.66 11.19
CA LYS A 27 8.83 1.26 12.01
C LYS A 27 8.99 2.78 12.08
N PRO A 28 7.92 3.57 11.85
CA PRO A 28 7.96 5.00 12.17
C PRO A 28 8.05 5.20 13.68
N ALA A 29 8.56 6.36 14.08
CA ALA A 29 8.58 6.77 15.47
C ALA A 29 7.15 6.77 16.06
N GLY A 30 6.97 6.06 17.17
CA GLY A 30 5.69 6.01 17.90
C GLY A 30 4.70 4.94 17.43
N ILE A 31 5.00 4.14 16.40
CA ILE A 31 4.17 3.00 15.99
C ILE A 31 5.02 1.74 15.95
N ASN A 32 5.01 0.99 17.05
CA ASN A 32 5.74 -0.27 17.16
C ASN A 32 4.89 -1.45 16.67
N ASP A 33 3.58 -1.40 16.89
CA ASP A 33 2.63 -2.47 16.59
C ASP A 33 1.33 -1.95 15.97
N LEU A 34 0.62 -2.85 15.29
CA LEU A 34 -0.75 -2.62 14.86
C LEU A 34 -1.68 -2.65 16.06
N TYR A 35 -2.72 -1.80 16.04
CA TYR A 35 -3.82 -1.96 16.97
C TYR A 35 -4.57 -3.27 16.69
N ILE A 36 -5.17 -3.86 17.73
CA ILE A 36 -5.93 -5.12 17.63
C ILE A 36 -6.95 -5.04 16.48
N SER A 37 -7.72 -3.95 16.41
CA SER A 37 -8.72 -3.74 15.34
C SER A 37 -8.12 -3.66 13.93
N GLN A 38 -6.89 -3.17 13.78
CA GLN A 38 -6.20 -3.14 12.48
C GLN A 38 -5.75 -4.54 12.09
N ALA A 39 -5.15 -5.28 13.04
CA ALA A 39 -4.70 -6.65 12.81
C ALA A 39 -5.88 -7.60 12.49
N GLU A 40 -7.00 -7.49 13.19
CA GLU A 40 -8.21 -8.28 12.92
C GLU A 40 -8.78 -8.02 11.53
N VAL A 41 -8.86 -6.74 11.13
CA VAL A 41 -9.34 -6.36 9.80
C VAL A 41 -8.41 -6.88 8.71
N LEU A 42 -7.09 -6.68 8.86
CA LEU A 42 -6.10 -7.14 7.89
C LEU A 42 -6.12 -8.66 7.76
N LYS A 43 -6.19 -9.40 8.88
CA LYS A 43 -6.31 -10.85 8.88
C LYS A 43 -7.57 -11.32 8.18
N THR A 44 -8.71 -10.70 8.47
CA THR A 44 -10.00 -11.07 7.87
C THR A 44 -10.01 -10.77 6.36
N TRP A 45 -9.50 -9.62 5.96
CA TRP A 45 -9.34 -9.28 4.54
C TRP A 45 -8.42 -10.29 3.84
N PHE A 46 -7.26 -10.60 4.42
CA PHE A 46 -6.28 -11.51 3.82
C PHE A 46 -6.80 -12.94 3.59
N GLN A 47 -7.61 -13.43 4.54
CA GLN A 47 -8.29 -14.73 4.42
C GLN A 47 -9.35 -14.76 3.30
N ASN A 48 -9.83 -13.59 2.86
CA ASN A 48 -10.86 -13.44 1.84
C ASN A 48 -10.36 -12.62 0.64
N ARG A 49 -9.05 -12.52 0.43
CA ARG A 49 -8.47 -11.61 -0.58
C ARG A 49 -8.78 -11.98 -2.03
N ASP A 50 -9.21 -13.23 -2.26
CA ASP A 50 -9.70 -13.69 -3.57
C ASP A 50 -11.11 -13.13 -3.89
N GLN A 51 -11.78 -12.46 -2.94
CA GLN A 51 -13.05 -11.78 -3.19
C GLN A 51 -12.82 -10.54 -4.04
N ARG A 52 -13.53 -10.46 -5.18
CA ARG A 52 -13.45 -9.32 -6.11
C ARG A 52 -13.65 -7.98 -5.41
N ASP A 53 -14.71 -7.88 -4.60
CA ASP A 53 -15.10 -6.64 -3.94
C ASP A 53 -15.22 -6.88 -2.43
N THR A 54 -14.48 -6.11 -1.64
CA THR A 54 -14.52 -6.19 -0.18
C THR A 54 -14.73 -4.81 0.43
N VAL A 55 -15.71 -4.71 1.35
CA VAL A 55 -15.94 -3.48 2.13
C VAL A 55 -15.30 -3.63 3.50
N ILE A 56 -14.38 -2.73 3.82
CA ILE A 56 -13.68 -2.69 5.10
C ILE A 56 -14.21 -1.54 5.96
N LYS A 57 -14.57 -1.82 7.21
CA LYS A 57 -15.10 -0.84 8.16
C LYS A 57 -14.14 -0.66 9.34
N LEU A 58 -13.57 0.54 9.48
CA LEU A 58 -12.85 0.98 10.68
C LEU A 58 -13.42 2.30 11.21
N HIS A 59 -13.41 2.45 12.53
CA HIS A 59 -13.80 3.70 13.22
C HIS A 59 -12.85 4.87 12.87
N THR A 60 -13.33 6.10 13.01
CA THR A 60 -12.50 7.32 12.83
C THR A 60 -11.34 7.31 13.83
N GLY A 61 -10.14 7.66 13.38
CA GLY A 61 -8.91 7.53 14.18
C GLY A 61 -8.32 6.11 14.22
N GLY A 62 -9.01 5.08 13.71
CA GLY A 62 -8.55 3.68 13.72
C GLY A 62 -7.40 3.34 12.76
N GLY A 63 -6.76 4.32 12.12
CA GLY A 63 -5.64 4.11 11.20
C GLY A 63 -6.01 3.52 9.84
N LYS A 64 -7.13 3.97 9.24
CA LYS A 64 -7.59 3.54 7.91
C LYS A 64 -6.52 3.65 6.82
N THR A 65 -5.71 4.70 6.84
CA THR A 65 -4.65 4.92 5.86
C THR A 65 -3.58 3.83 5.94
N LEU A 66 -3.11 3.50 7.15
CA LEU A 66 -2.13 2.40 7.33
C LEU A 66 -2.71 1.07 6.83
N VAL A 67 -3.95 0.75 7.21
CA VAL A 67 -4.63 -0.48 6.76
C VAL A 67 -4.75 -0.52 5.23
N GLY A 68 -5.19 0.56 4.59
CA GLY A 68 -5.34 0.62 3.14
C GLY A 68 -4.00 0.52 2.41
N LEU A 69 -2.94 1.14 2.92
CA LEU A 69 -1.59 1.06 2.34
C LEU A 69 -0.99 -0.35 2.48
N LEU A 70 -1.21 -1.04 3.60
CA LEU A 70 -0.77 -2.42 3.78
C LEU A 70 -1.51 -3.38 2.85
N ILE A 71 -2.81 -3.17 2.64
CA ILE A 71 -3.60 -3.91 1.65
C ILE A 71 -3.06 -3.66 0.23
N ALA A 72 -2.81 -2.41 -0.13
CA ALA A 72 -2.28 -2.07 -1.44
C ALA A 72 -0.89 -2.70 -1.66
N GLN A 73 -0.01 -2.69 -0.64
CA GLN A 73 1.29 -3.36 -0.73
C GLN A 73 1.14 -4.89 -0.82
N SER A 74 0.17 -5.48 -0.13
CA SER A 74 -0.15 -6.92 -0.21
C SER A 74 -0.59 -7.32 -1.62
N VAL A 75 -1.53 -6.59 -2.23
CA VAL A 75 -2.00 -6.82 -3.61
C VAL A 75 -0.88 -6.62 -4.62
N LEU A 76 -0.08 -5.56 -4.44
CA LEU A 76 1.09 -5.29 -5.28
C LEU A 76 2.10 -6.44 -5.22
N ASN A 77 2.37 -6.96 -4.03
CA ASN A 77 3.29 -8.07 -3.81
C ASN A 77 2.76 -9.37 -4.43
N GLU A 78 1.46 -9.63 -4.33
CA GLU A 78 0.79 -10.83 -4.84
C GLU A 78 0.70 -10.86 -6.36
N THR A 79 0.28 -9.74 -6.97
CA THR A 79 -0.02 -9.66 -8.42
C THR A 79 1.17 -9.19 -9.24
N GLY A 80 2.11 -8.45 -8.63
CA GLY A 80 3.16 -7.71 -9.34
C GLY A 80 2.64 -6.49 -10.11
N GLU A 81 1.34 -6.22 -10.06
CA GLU A 81 0.67 -5.14 -10.80
C GLU A 81 0.49 -3.91 -9.91
N PRO A 82 0.57 -2.69 -10.48
CA PRO A 82 0.38 -1.46 -9.70
C PRO A 82 -1.01 -1.39 -9.07
N VAL A 83 -1.12 -0.70 -7.93
CA VAL A 83 -2.38 -0.56 -7.19
C VAL A 83 -2.79 0.90 -7.13
N LEU A 84 -4.04 1.20 -7.51
CA LEU A 84 -4.61 2.54 -7.39
C LEU A 84 -5.27 2.75 -6.02
N TYR A 85 -4.75 3.70 -5.26
CA TYR A 85 -5.32 4.19 -4.00
C TYR A 85 -6.07 5.51 -4.25
N VAL A 86 -7.40 5.47 -4.17
CA VAL A 86 -8.25 6.65 -4.42
C VAL A 86 -8.62 7.35 -3.12
N SER A 87 -8.16 8.59 -2.97
CA SER A 87 -8.47 9.48 -1.85
C SER A 87 -9.64 10.42 -2.17
N SER A 88 -10.27 10.95 -1.11
CA SER A 88 -11.49 11.76 -1.28
C SER A 88 -11.25 13.22 -1.63
N ASN A 89 -10.02 13.70 -1.80
CA ASN A 89 -9.65 15.03 -2.31
C ASN A 89 -8.13 15.11 -2.40
N LYS A 90 -7.62 16.21 -2.99
CA LYS A 90 -6.17 16.45 -3.15
C LYS A 90 -5.42 16.52 -1.81
N GLN A 91 -6.00 17.13 -0.78
CA GLN A 91 -5.36 17.20 0.54
C GLN A 91 -5.14 15.81 1.15
N LEU A 92 -6.09 14.89 0.96
CA LEU A 92 -5.96 13.51 1.43
C LEU A 92 -4.99 12.68 0.57
N VAL A 93 -4.79 13.04 -0.71
CA VAL A 93 -3.71 12.46 -1.52
C VAL A 93 -2.36 12.80 -0.89
N ASP A 94 -2.11 14.09 -0.64
CA ASP A 94 -0.86 14.56 -0.04
C ASP A 94 -0.61 13.92 1.34
N GLN A 95 -1.65 13.85 2.18
CA GLN A 95 -1.57 13.18 3.49
C GLN A 95 -1.29 11.69 3.36
N THR A 96 -1.87 11.01 2.37
CA THR A 96 -1.63 9.58 2.15
C THR A 96 -0.20 9.31 1.70
N LEU A 97 0.34 10.15 0.80
CA LEU A 97 1.74 10.06 0.35
C LEU A 97 2.72 10.35 1.49
N GLN A 98 2.43 11.34 2.34
CA GLN A 98 3.24 11.59 3.53
C GLN A 98 3.22 10.38 4.46
N LYS A 99 2.04 9.78 4.69
CA LYS A 99 1.90 8.59 5.53
C LYS A 99 2.59 7.37 4.95
N SER A 100 2.57 7.17 3.63
CA SER A 100 3.28 6.05 3.02
C SER A 100 4.80 6.16 3.25
N GLN A 101 5.36 7.37 3.15
CA GLN A 101 6.77 7.61 3.49
C GLN A 101 7.07 7.32 4.96
N GLU A 102 6.21 7.76 5.89
CA GLU A 102 6.35 7.42 7.32
C GLU A 102 6.33 5.90 7.54
N TYR A 103 5.45 5.17 6.83
CA TYR A 103 5.30 3.72 6.94
C TYR A 103 6.31 2.92 6.12
N SER A 104 7.26 3.59 5.44
CA SER A 104 8.21 2.96 4.52
C SER A 104 7.53 2.16 3.39
N ILE A 105 6.35 2.58 2.96
CA ILE A 105 5.57 2.01 1.85
C ILE A 105 5.75 2.90 0.62
N SER A 106 6.23 2.32 -0.48
CA SER A 106 6.46 3.05 -1.73
C SER A 106 5.13 3.41 -2.40
N ALA A 107 4.82 4.70 -2.43
CA ALA A 107 3.66 5.23 -3.15
C ALA A 107 4.02 6.53 -3.86
N VAL A 108 3.39 6.76 -5.01
CA VAL A 108 3.63 7.92 -5.87
C VAL A 108 2.32 8.63 -6.19
N HIS A 109 2.39 9.93 -6.46
CA HIS A 109 1.25 10.68 -6.94
C HIS A 109 0.88 10.19 -8.35
N TYR A 110 -0.40 9.97 -8.60
CA TYR A 110 -0.89 9.74 -9.95
C TYR A 110 -0.98 11.07 -10.71
N GLU A 111 -0.24 11.23 -11.80
CA GLU A 111 -0.40 12.39 -12.69
C GLU A 111 -1.16 11.99 -13.95
N GLU A 112 -2.17 12.78 -14.32
CA GLU A 112 -2.93 12.57 -15.55
C GLU A 112 -1.99 12.53 -16.75
N GLY A 113 -2.12 11.49 -17.57
CA GLY A 113 -1.28 11.31 -18.75
C GLY A 113 0.04 10.58 -18.51
N PHE A 114 0.27 9.99 -17.33
CA PHE A 114 1.23 8.89 -17.21
C PHE A 114 0.77 7.76 -18.13
N GLY A 115 1.41 7.70 -19.30
CA GLY A 115 1.15 6.69 -20.31
C GLY A 115 1.36 5.30 -19.76
N ASP A 116 0.41 4.42 -20.10
CA ASP A 116 0.33 3.00 -19.78
C ASP A 116 0.58 2.66 -18.31
N PHE A 117 -0.49 2.30 -17.58
CA PHE A 117 -0.43 1.88 -16.17
C PHE A 117 0.63 0.80 -15.93
N HIS A 118 0.98 0.04 -16.96
CA HIS A 118 1.99 -1.02 -16.94
C HIS A 118 3.47 -0.55 -17.05
N ALA A 119 3.74 0.73 -17.38
CA ALA A 119 5.09 1.20 -17.72
C ALA A 119 5.93 1.69 -16.52
N VAL A 120 5.31 2.04 -15.39
CA VAL A 120 6.03 2.41 -14.16
C VAL A 120 6.02 1.22 -13.22
N ASN A 121 7.21 0.76 -12.84
CA ASN A 121 7.41 -0.38 -11.94
C ASN A 121 6.43 -0.40 -10.75
N SER A 122 6.03 -1.63 -10.40
CA SER A 122 5.25 -2.08 -9.25
C SER A 122 5.20 -1.08 -8.08
N SER A 123 4.26 -0.14 -8.13
CA SER A 123 4.10 0.91 -7.13
C SER A 123 2.63 1.17 -6.81
N ILE A 124 2.36 1.75 -5.65
CA ILE A 124 1.03 2.19 -5.26
C ILE A 124 0.84 3.63 -5.76
N TRP A 125 -0.19 3.87 -6.57
CA TRP A 125 -0.49 5.17 -7.15
C TRP A 125 -1.61 5.83 -6.37
N VAL A 126 -1.41 7.05 -5.88
CA VAL A 126 -2.38 7.77 -5.06
C VAL A 126 -2.98 8.90 -5.88
N CYS A 127 -4.31 8.90 -6.01
CA CYS A 127 -5.06 9.93 -6.75
C CYS A 127 -6.29 10.39 -5.97
N ASN A 128 -6.98 11.42 -6.46
CA ASN A 128 -8.33 11.74 -6.00
C ASN A 128 -9.35 11.46 -7.09
N TYR A 129 -10.63 11.38 -6.71
CA TYR A 129 -11.71 10.98 -7.62
C TYR A 129 -11.97 11.91 -8.84
N HIS A 130 -11.26 13.04 -8.96
CA HIS A 130 -11.40 13.94 -10.11
C HIS A 130 -10.25 13.81 -11.12
N THR A 131 -9.18 13.12 -10.76
CA THR A 131 -7.95 13.05 -11.54
C THR A 131 -7.64 11.62 -11.98
N TRP A 132 -8.63 10.71 -11.97
CA TRP A 132 -8.52 9.34 -12.52
C TRP A 132 -9.46 9.21 -13.71
#